data_AF-A0A7S3IVG9-F1
#
_entry.id   AF-A0A7S3IVG9-F1
#
_cell.length_a   1.000
_cell.length_b   1.000
_cell.length_c   1.000
_cell.angle_alpha   90.00
_cell.angle_beta   90.00
_cell.angle_gamma   90.00
#
_symmetry.space_group_name_H-M   'P 1'
#
loop_
_entity.id
_entity.type
_entity.pdbx_description
1 polymer ?
#
loop_
_entity_poly.entity_id
_entity_poly.type
_entity_poly.pdbx_seq_one_letter_code
_entity_poly.pdbx_strand_id
1 'polypeptide(L)'
;YADIADYMRKKAENEKDFKERVLLNYIYSCAGYCTATYLLGIGDRHLENLMIDKDGKFFHIDFGFIFGKEPGGKDRWASKIRISKSMVVAMGGKDNNPFYELFEENVVKSFLELKKKKNYIMNLMYLMIHAGLGDLQ
;
A
#
# COMPACT_ATOMS: atom_id res chain seq x y z
N TYR A 1 0.34 17.87 13.33
CA TYR A 1 0.28 16.51 12.78
C TYR A 1 1.68 15.94 12.84
N ALA A 2 1.90 14.84 13.57
CA ALA A 2 3.19 14.16 13.57
C ALA A 2 3.44 13.62 12.16
N ASP A 3 4.57 13.98 11.57
CA ASP A 3 4.97 13.49 10.26
C ASP A 3 5.24 11.98 10.35
N ILE A 4 4.83 11.22 9.34
CA ILE A 4 5.14 9.78 9.25
C ILE A 4 6.65 9.58 9.32
N ALA A 5 7.42 10.49 8.71
CA ALA A 5 8.87 10.51 8.80
C ALA A 5 9.36 10.65 10.25
N ASP A 6 8.76 11.55 11.04
CA ASP A 6 9.13 11.77 12.43
C ASP A 6 8.81 10.56 13.31
N TYR A 7 7.67 9.90 13.06
CA TYR A 7 7.34 8.64 13.73
C TYR A 7 8.40 7.57 13.46
N MET A 8 8.76 7.36 12.19
CA MET A 8 9.76 6.36 11.81
C MET A 8 11.15 6.68 12.34
N ARG A 9 11.58 7.96 12.32
CA ARG A 9 12.86 8.38 12.90
C ARG A 9 12.94 8.09 14.39
N LYS A 10 11.85 8.26 15.14
CA LYS A 10 11.79 7.91 16.57
C LYS A 10 11.88 6.41 16.85
N LYS A 11 11.66 5.55 15.85
CA LYS A 11 11.80 4.09 15.96
C LYS A 11 13.17 3.58 15.55
N ALA A 12 13.97 4.41 14.88
CA ALA A 12 15.33 4.08 14.52
C ALA A 12 16.28 4.32 15.70
N GLU A 13 17.33 3.50 15.78
CA GLU A 13 18.38 3.69 16.79
C GLU A 13 19.26 4.91 16.48
N ASN A 14 19.45 5.19 15.19
CA ASN A 14 20.25 6.29 14.67
C ASN A 14 19.87 6.57 13.20
N GLU A 15 20.45 7.61 12.60
CA GLU A 15 20.13 8.02 11.23
C GLU A 15 20.48 6.96 10.17
N LYS A 16 21.53 6.16 10.41
CA LYS A 16 21.90 5.06 9.50
C LYS A 16 20.84 3.96 9.54
N ASP A 17 20.43 3.54 10.74
CA ASP A 17 19.35 2.57 10.95
C ASP A 17 18.01 3.04 10.36
N PHE A 18 17.71 4.34 10.47
CA PHE A 18 16.54 4.94 9.83
C PHE A 18 16.57 4.72 8.32
N LYS A 19 17.66 5.09 7.64
CA LYS A 19 17.75 5.02 6.17
C LYS A 19 17.88 3.60 5.63
N GLU A 20 18.64 2.74 6.30
CA GLU A 20 18.97 1.40 5.80
C GLU A 20 17.96 0.33 6.22
N ARG A 21 17.18 0.54 7.28
CA ARG A 21 16.21 -0.45 7.77
C ARG A 21 14.78 0.09 7.79
N VAL A 22 14.51 1.10 8.61
CA VAL A 22 13.13 1.54 8.89
C VAL A 22 12.48 2.12 7.63
N LEU A 23 13.18 3.01 6.93
CA LEU A 23 12.70 3.66 5.72
C LEU A 23 12.58 2.67 4.55
N LEU A 24 13.54 1.74 4.40
CA LEU A 24 13.44 0.71 3.35
C LEU A 24 12.28 -0.26 3.60
N ASN A 25 12.08 -0.69 4.84
CA ASN A 25 10.91 -1.50 5.22
C ASN A 25 9.62 -0.78 4.84
N TYR A 26 9.51 0.50 5.16
CA TYR A 26 8.37 1.34 4.79
C TYR A 26 8.17 1.40 3.28
N ILE A 27 9.22 1.69 2.50
CA ILE A 27 9.16 1.80 1.05
C ILE A 27 8.71 0.48 0.40
N TYR A 28 9.34 -0.64 0.75
CA TYR A 28 9.03 -1.93 0.15
C TYR A 28 7.61 -2.41 0.48
N SER A 29 7.20 -2.27 1.74
CA SER A 29 5.86 -2.66 2.17
C SER A 29 4.78 -1.73 1.60
N CYS A 30 5.04 -0.41 1.56
CA CYS A 30 4.16 0.56 0.92
C CYS A 30 3.99 0.26 -0.58
N ALA A 31 5.08 -0.05 -1.29
CA ALA A 31 5.00 -0.44 -2.70
C ALA A 31 4.13 -1.69 -2.90
N GLY A 32 4.35 -2.73 -2.09
CA GLY A 32 3.54 -3.96 -2.13
C GLY A 32 2.06 -3.72 -1.89
N TYR A 33 1.70 -2.96 -0.86
CA TYR A 33 0.30 -2.65 -0.56
C TYR A 33 -0.35 -1.72 -1.60
N CYS A 34 0.38 -0.74 -2.15
CA CYS A 34 -0.10 0.07 -3.28
C CYS A 34 -0.42 -0.82 -4.50
N THR A 35 0.44 -1.78 -4.83
CA THR A 35 0.20 -2.73 -5.91
C THR A 35 -1.00 -3.65 -5.61
N ALA A 36 -1.08 -4.20 -4.39
CA ALA A 36 -2.17 -5.10 -4.00
C ALA A 36 -3.53 -4.40 -3.99
N THR A 37 -3.60 -3.19 -3.45
CA THR A 37 -4.85 -2.39 -3.40
C THR A 37 -5.31 -1.95 -4.78
N TYR A 38 -4.37 -1.65 -5.68
CA TYR A 38 -4.70 -1.41 -7.09
C TYR A 38 -5.27 -2.66 -7.76
N LEU A 39 -4.65 -3.83 -7.58
CA LEU A 39 -5.08 -5.07 -8.22
C LEU A 39 -6.43 -5.58 -7.71
N LEU A 40 -6.65 -5.50 -6.40
CA LEU A 40 -7.86 -6.00 -5.74
C LEU A 40 -8.97 -4.96 -5.63
N GLY A 41 -8.70 -3.70 -5.99
CA GLY A 41 -9.66 -2.61 -5.84
C GLY A 41 -10.09 -2.40 -4.39
N ILE A 42 -9.16 -2.44 -3.43
CA ILE A 42 -9.48 -2.29 -2.01
C ILE A 42 -9.96 -0.84 -1.77
N GLY A 43 -11.18 -0.71 -1.23
CA GLY A 43 -11.85 0.54 -0.89
C GLY A 43 -11.58 0.99 0.54
N ASP A 44 -12.16 2.12 0.94
CA ASP A 44 -12.13 2.67 2.29
C ASP A 44 -10.71 2.88 2.85
N ARG A 45 -9.77 3.31 2.00
CA ARG A 45 -8.36 3.52 2.40
C ARG A 45 -8.12 4.92 2.93
N HIS A 46 -8.64 5.20 4.11
CA HIS A 46 -8.30 6.39 4.92
C HIS A 46 -7.14 6.09 5.87
N LEU A 47 -6.56 7.14 6.47
CA LEU A 47 -5.36 7.06 7.30
C LEU A 47 -5.49 6.08 8.48
N GLU A 48 -6.67 5.92 9.07
CA GLU A 48 -6.90 4.99 10.20
C GLU A 48 -6.80 3.51 9.80
N ASN A 49 -6.96 3.20 8.51
CA ASN A 49 -6.79 1.84 7.97
C ASN A 49 -5.34 1.56 7.52
N LEU A 50 -4.43 2.52 7.75
CA LEU A 50 -3.02 2.45 7.38
C LEU A 50 -2.16 2.45 8.65
N MET A 51 -1.42 1.37 8.85
CA MET A 51 -0.64 1.14 10.05
C MET A 51 0.84 1.00 9.73
N ILE A 52 1.71 1.35 10.68
CA ILE A 52 3.16 1.15 10.59
C ILE A 52 3.63 0.45 11.85
N ASP A 53 4.32 -0.67 11.69
CA ASP A 53 4.88 -1.42 12.82
C ASP A 53 6.13 -0.75 13.41
N LYS A 54 6.70 -1.37 14.44
CA LYS A 54 7.91 -0.87 15.11
C LYS A 54 9.18 -0.92 14.24
N ASP A 55 9.17 -1.73 13.18
CA ASP A 55 10.29 -1.92 12.26
C ASP A 55 10.15 -1.06 10.99
N GLY A 56 9.09 -0.25 10.90
CA GLY A 56 8.80 0.61 9.76
C GLY A 56 7.95 -0.05 8.68
N LYS A 57 7.46 -1.27 8.86
CA LYS A 57 6.62 -1.93 7.84
C LYS A 57 5.23 -1.32 7.83
N PHE A 58 4.83 -0.85 6.67
CA PHE A 58 3.52 -0.32 6.37
C PHE A 58 2.55 -1.46 6.01
N PHE A 59 1.35 -1.42 6.57
CA PHE A 59 0.32 -2.41 6.26
C PHE A 59 -1.09 -1.84 6.33
N HIS A 60 -1.98 -2.42 5.54
CA HIS A 60 -3.39 -2.10 5.54
C HIS A 60 -4.12 -3.03 6.49
N ILE A 61 -5.09 -2.48 7.22
CA ILE A 61 -6.06 -3.22 8.03
C ILE A 61 -7.48 -2.98 7.50
N ASP A 62 -8.42 -3.83 7.91
CA ASP A 62 -9.83 -3.80 7.49
C ASP A 62 -10.00 -3.91 5.98
N PHE A 63 -10.41 -5.06 5.46
CA PHE A 63 -10.61 -5.27 4.01
C PHE A 63 -12.10 -5.42 3.66
N GLY A 64 -12.98 -4.73 4.39
CA GLY A 64 -14.43 -4.84 4.23
C GLY A 64 -14.98 -4.35 2.88
N PHE A 65 -14.20 -3.60 2.11
CA PHE A 65 -14.55 -3.12 0.78
C PHE A 65 -13.49 -3.55 -0.24
N ILE A 66 -13.88 -4.40 -1.19
CA ILE A 66 -12.98 -4.91 -2.23
C ILE A 66 -13.62 -4.81 -3.63
N PHE A 67 -12.84 -5.09 -4.66
CA PHE A 67 -13.25 -5.06 -6.08
C PHE A 67 -13.87 -3.74 -6.54
N GLY A 68 -13.39 -2.63 -5.98
CA GLY A 68 -13.74 -1.28 -6.39
C GLY A 68 -14.95 -0.68 -5.66
N LYS A 69 -15.51 -1.38 -4.68
CA LYS A 69 -16.55 -0.80 -3.82
C LYS A 69 -15.96 0.20 -2.82
N GLU A 70 -16.74 1.21 -2.49
CA GLU A 70 -16.47 2.24 -1.49
C GLU A 70 -17.71 2.47 -0.61
N PRO A 71 -17.53 2.88 0.65
CA PRO A 71 -18.64 3.24 1.51
C PRO A 71 -19.43 4.42 0.93
N GLY A 72 -20.76 4.27 0.91
CA GLY A 72 -21.69 5.30 0.44
C GLY A 72 -21.70 5.54 -1.08
N GLY A 73 -21.26 4.56 -1.88
CA GLY A 73 -21.34 4.65 -3.35
C GLY A 73 -20.37 5.67 -3.96
N LYS A 74 -19.23 5.90 -3.30
CA LYS A 74 -18.22 6.88 -3.70
C LYS A 74 -17.21 6.34 -4.75
N ASP A 75 -17.50 5.18 -5.32
CA ASP A 75 -16.62 4.43 -6.23
C ASP A 75 -16.06 5.29 -7.38
N ARG A 76 -16.87 6.23 -7.90
CA ARG A 76 -16.49 7.11 -9.03
C ARG A 76 -15.38 8.11 -8.70
N TRP A 77 -15.17 8.43 -7.42
CA TRP A 77 -14.16 9.38 -6.96
C TRP A 77 -12.97 8.69 -6.27
N ALA A 78 -13.00 7.36 -6.22
CA ALA A 78 -11.92 6.56 -5.65
C ALA A 78 -10.64 6.70 -6.49
N SER A 79 -9.52 6.99 -5.81
CA SER A 79 -8.22 6.93 -6.47
C SER A 79 -7.89 5.47 -6.82
N LYS A 80 -7.43 5.24 -8.05
CA LYS A 80 -7.01 3.90 -8.51
C LYS A 80 -5.82 3.37 -7.70
N ILE A 81 -4.87 4.24 -7.36
CA ILE A 81 -3.73 3.92 -6.49
C ILE A 81 -3.89 4.67 -5.18
N ARG A 82 -3.81 3.96 -4.06
CA ARG A 82 -4.01 4.51 -2.72
C ARG A 82 -2.70 5.06 -2.17
N ILE A 83 -2.38 6.29 -2.54
CA ILE A 83 -1.21 7.01 -2.06
C ILE A 83 -1.60 8.41 -1.60
N SER A 84 -1.15 8.80 -0.41
CA SER A 84 -1.41 10.12 0.18
C SER A 84 -0.17 11.01 0.11
N LYS A 85 -0.37 12.33 0.23
CA LYS A 85 0.74 13.30 0.24
C LYS A 85 1.71 13.04 1.40
N SER A 86 1.21 12.68 2.58
CA SER A 86 2.04 12.37 3.74
C SER A 86 2.90 11.13 3.51
N MET A 87 2.37 10.11 2.82
CA MET A 87 3.15 8.92 2.48
C MET A 87 4.34 9.24 1.57
N VAL A 88 4.14 10.14 0.61
CA VAL A 88 5.20 10.59 -0.33
C VAL A 88 6.23 11.46 0.39
N VAL A 89 5.77 12.37 1.25
CA VAL A 89 6.67 13.21 2.07
C VAL A 89 7.53 12.34 3.00
N ALA A 90 6.99 11.24 3.52
CA ALA A 90 7.74 10.29 4.34
C ALA A 90 8.91 9.63 3.60
N MET A 91 8.82 9.51 2.27
CA MET A 91 9.88 9.03 1.38
C MET A 91 10.84 10.14 0.94
N GLY A 92 10.66 11.37 1.45
CA GLY A 92 11.48 12.52 1.10
C GLY A 92 10.98 13.31 -0.12
N GLY A 93 9.74 13.09 -0.56
CA GLY A 93 9.09 13.88 -1.61
C GLY A 93 9.35 13.35 -3.03
N LYS A 94 8.72 14.01 -4.03
CA LYS A 94 8.81 13.60 -5.45
C LYS A 94 10.03 14.15 -6.18
N ASP A 95 10.66 15.20 -5.66
CA ASP A 95 11.67 15.97 -6.39
C ASP A 95 13.03 15.27 -6.33
N ASN A 96 13.35 14.46 -7.34
CA ASN A 96 14.62 13.73 -7.51
C ASN A 96 15.11 13.03 -6.23
N ASN A 97 14.20 12.35 -5.54
CA ASN A 97 14.53 11.63 -4.32
C ASN A 97 14.75 10.14 -4.61
N PRO A 98 15.95 9.58 -4.35
CA PRO A 98 16.25 8.17 -4.60
C PRO A 98 15.31 7.18 -3.90
N PHE A 99 14.75 7.55 -2.74
CA PHE A 99 13.81 6.71 -2.01
C PHE A 99 12.43 6.67 -2.65
N TYR A 100 11.98 7.79 -3.23
CA TYR A 100 10.73 7.84 -3.98
C TYR A 100 10.86 7.14 -5.33
N GLU A 101 11.99 7.30 -6.01
CA GLU A 101 12.31 6.54 -7.23
C GLU A 101 12.33 5.03 -6.95
N LEU A 102 12.98 4.60 -5.87
CA LEU A 102 12.97 3.21 -5.42
C LEU A 102 11.55 2.70 -5.16
N PHE A 103 10.68 3.52 -4.55
CA PHE A 103 9.27 3.18 -4.37
C PHE A 103 8.57 2.94 -5.71
N GLU A 104 8.70 3.86 -6.67
CA GLU A 104 8.07 3.74 -7.99
C GLU A 104 8.56 2.50 -8.74
N GLU A 105 9.87 2.25 -8.75
CA GLU A 105 10.47 1.04 -9.32
C GLU A 105 9.88 -0.23 -8.71
N ASN A 106 9.74 -0.29 -7.38
CA ASN A 106 9.20 -1.45 -6.69
C ASN A 106 7.70 -1.65 -6.94
N VAL A 107 6.91 -0.59 -7.10
CA VAL A 107 5.50 -0.69 -7.48
C VAL A 107 5.37 -1.32 -8.87
N VAL A 108 6.16 -0.84 -9.84
CA VAL A 108 6.16 -1.36 -11.21
C VAL A 108 6.64 -2.81 -11.24
N LYS A 109 7.76 -3.11 -10.57
CA LYS A 109 8.32 -4.47 -10.47
C LYS A 109 7.30 -5.43 -9.86
N SER A 110 6.68 -5.06 -8.73
CA SER A 110 5.67 -5.88 -8.06
C SER A 110 4.47 -6.15 -8.95
N PHE A 111 3.98 -5.13 -9.67
CA PHE A 111 2.87 -5.30 -10.61
C PHE A 111 3.21 -6.26 -11.75
N LEU A 112 4.40 -6.13 -12.34
CA LEU A 112 4.85 -6.99 -13.43
C LEU A 112 5.02 -8.44 -12.98
N GLU A 113 5.54 -8.69 -11.78
CA GLU A 113 5.64 -10.04 -11.23
C GLU A 113 4.26 -10.66 -10.95
N LEU A 114 3.33 -9.90 -10.36
CA LEU A 114 1.96 -10.38 -10.13
C LEU A 114 1.21 -10.64 -11.44
N LYS A 115 1.45 -9.82 -12.47
CA LYS A 115 0.88 -10.03 -13.82
C LYS A 115 1.30 -11.38 -14.42
N LYS A 116 2.54 -11.83 -14.20
CA LYS A 116 2.99 -13.18 -14.62
C LYS A 116 2.22 -14.30 -13.92
N LYS A 117 1.70 -14.03 -12.71
CA LYS A 117 0.93 -14.98 -11.88
C LYS A 117 -0.59 -14.78 -11.98
N LYS A 118 -1.08 -13.99 -12.94
CA LYS A 118 -2.51 -13.64 -13.07
C LYS A 118 -3.46 -14.85 -13.03
N ASN A 119 -3.11 -15.96 -13.69
CA ASN A 119 -3.99 -17.13 -13.75
C ASN A 119 -4.19 -17.76 -12.37
N TYR A 120 -3.13 -17.80 -11.55
CA TYR A 120 -3.22 -18.31 -10.18
C TYR A 120 -4.13 -17.43 -9.33
N ILE A 121 -3.94 -16.11 -9.39
CA ILE A 121 -4.77 -15.13 -8.66
C ILE A 121 -6.24 -15.26 -9.11
N MET A 122 -6.50 -15.28 -10.42
CA MET A 122 -7.86 -15.42 -10.95
C MET A 122 -8.51 -16.75 -10.56
N ASN A 123 -7.77 -17.86 -10.55
CA ASN A 123 -8.30 -19.15 -10.13
C ASN A 123 -8.70 -19.15 -8.65
N LEU A 124 -7.88 -18.55 -7.78
CA LEU A 124 -8.25 -18.39 -6.36
C LEU A 124 -9.51 -17.53 -6.22
N MET A 125 -9.62 -16.41 -6.94
CA MET A 125 -10.82 -15.57 -6.90
C MET A 125 -12.05 -16.31 -7.41
N TYR A 126 -11.91 -17.13 -8.45
CA TYR A 126 -12.99 -17.93 -9.00
C TYR A 126 -13.53 -18.95 -7.99
N LEU A 127 -12.65 -19.60 -7.22
CA LEU A 127 -13.05 -20.48 -6.13
C LEU A 127 -13.82 -19.77 -5.00
N MET A 128 -13.62 -18.45 -4.86
CA MET A 128 -14.24 -17.64 -3.81
C MET A 128 -15.61 -17.05 -4.19
N ILE A 129 -16.08 -17.19 -5.44
CA ILE A 129 -17.36 -16.62 -5.91
C ILE A 129 -18.55 -17.08 -5.03
N HIS A 130 -18.54 -18.35 -4.60
CA HIS A 130 -19.60 -18.92 -3.78
C HIS A 130 -19.32 -18.89 -2.28
N ALA A 131 -18.24 -18.21 -1.85
CA ALA A 131 -17.87 -18.12 -0.44
C ALA A 131 -18.75 -17.15 0.37
N GLY A 132 -19.76 -16.54 -0.25
CA GLY A 132 -20.65 -15.57 0.41
C GLY A 132 -20.04 -14.17 0.57
N LEU A 133 -18.95 -13.86 -0.16
CA LEU A 133 -18.40 -12.52 -0.24
C LEU A 133 -19.28 -11.67 -1.16
N GLY A 134 -20.11 -10.80 -0.59
CA GLY A 134 -21.05 -9.94 -1.33
C GLY A 134 -20.39 -8.95 -2.31
N ASP A 135 -19.08 -8.81 -2.28
CA ASP A 135 -18.29 -8.00 -3.21
C ASP A 135 -17.76 -8.77 -4.43
N LEU A 136 -17.89 -10.10 -4.42
CA LEU A 136 -17.52 -11.02 -5.52
C LEU A 136 -18.71 -11.56 -6.31
N GLN A 137 -19.93 -11.26 -5.88
CA GLN A 137 -21.20 -11.65 -6.52
C GLN A 137 -21.70 -10.57 -7.46
#